data_AF-A0A1J3JRT2-F1
#
_entry.id   AF-A0A1J3JRT2-F1
#
_cell.length_a   1.000
_cell.length_b   1.000
_cell.length_c   1.000
_cell.angle_alpha   90.00
_cell.angle_beta   90.00
_cell.angle_gamma   90.00
#
_symmetry.space_group_name_H-M   'P 1'
#
loop_
_entity.id
_entity.type
_entity.pdbx_description
1 polymer ?
#
loop_
_entity_poly.entity_id
_entity_poly.type
_entity_poly.pdbx_seq_one_letter_code
_entity_poly.pdbx_strand_id
1 'polypeptide(L)'
;MKFKEEKNMNHDQLVDRVHEDIRDVADSAIKDIKSFAGSIDIRKKSVFPDDHGFAELETNVVKKLRSSELRVYVQTLSSEFFTQQYDFFSDPTVQIDSFVRVIKIDGIITDFPATTARYRKNKCYSKIEQIKAGELIKYADPALLPPAKAPFPSLVESDVTEPPLPEVRSQPPSLPEVTSQPPTSTQPKAEAKAIQGSFAVVITMAVLVSFFI
;
A
#
# COMPACT_ATOMS: atom_id res chain seq x y z
N MET A 1 6.17 -22.07 -9.14
CA MET A 1 5.11 -21.36 -9.88
C MET A 1 5.74 -20.79 -11.14
N LYS A 2 5.19 -21.07 -12.33
CA LYS A 2 5.55 -20.31 -13.53
C LYS A 2 4.79 -18.99 -13.43
N PHE A 3 5.49 -17.87 -13.30
CA PHE A 3 4.90 -16.56 -13.55
C PHE A 3 4.37 -16.59 -14.99
N LYS A 4 3.09 -16.25 -15.18
CA LYS A 4 2.53 -16.06 -16.51
C LYS A 4 3.24 -14.84 -17.09
N GLU A 5 4.24 -15.11 -17.91
CA GLU A 5 4.97 -14.12 -18.69
C GLU A 5 3.97 -13.32 -19.56
N GLU A 6 4.05 -11.99 -19.40
CA GLU A 6 3.37 -10.79 -19.94
C GLU A 6 2.37 -10.85 -21.13
N LYS A 7 2.14 -11.96 -21.80
CA LYS A 7 1.56 -11.91 -23.16
C LYS A 7 0.06 -11.72 -23.27
N ASN A 8 -0.72 -11.55 -22.19
CA ASN A 8 -2.18 -11.34 -22.29
C ASN A 8 -2.80 -10.64 -21.04
N MET A 9 -2.15 -9.65 -20.44
CA MET A 9 -2.82 -8.84 -19.40
C MET A 9 -3.52 -7.66 -20.05
N ASN A 10 -4.84 -7.59 -19.92
CA ASN A 10 -5.60 -6.43 -20.35
C ASN A 10 -5.37 -5.28 -19.37
N HIS A 11 -5.39 -4.04 -19.87
CA HIS A 11 -5.29 -2.81 -19.09
C HIS A 11 -6.19 -2.81 -17.83
N ASP A 12 -7.43 -3.32 -17.98
CA ASP A 12 -8.39 -3.44 -16.89
C ASP A 12 -7.99 -4.39 -15.74
N GLN A 13 -7.09 -5.34 -16.00
CA GLN A 13 -6.65 -6.31 -15.01
C GLN A 13 -5.43 -5.84 -14.22
N LEU A 14 -4.76 -4.79 -14.71
CA LEU A 14 -3.58 -4.23 -14.08
C LEU A 14 -3.99 -3.23 -12.99
N VAL A 15 -3.30 -3.33 -11.86
CA VAL A 15 -3.48 -2.48 -10.68
C VAL A 15 -2.13 -1.88 -10.36
N ASP A 16 -2.05 -0.55 -10.41
CA ASP A 16 -0.87 0.16 -9.90
C ASP A 16 -0.94 0.25 -8.37
N ARG A 17 0.16 -0.06 -7.69
CA ARG A 17 0.20 -0.08 -6.22
C ARG A 17 1.03 1.08 -5.70
N VAL A 18 0.36 2.01 -5.04
CA VAL A 18 1.01 3.13 -4.37
C VAL A 18 1.58 2.65 -3.04
N HIS A 19 2.91 2.69 -2.93
CA HIS A 19 3.62 2.19 -1.76
C HIS A 19 3.61 3.18 -0.60
N GLU A 20 3.32 4.46 -0.81
CA GLU A 20 3.33 5.48 0.23
C GLU A 20 1.93 5.97 0.59
N ASP A 21 1.82 6.63 1.74
CA ASP A 21 0.62 7.39 2.10
C ASP A 21 0.68 8.72 1.36
N ILE A 22 -0.39 9.10 0.66
CA ILE A 22 -0.42 10.27 -0.23
C ILE A 22 -1.56 11.22 0.16
N ARG A 23 -1.32 12.52 0.00
CA ARG A 23 -2.30 13.58 0.27
C ARG A 23 -3.06 14.02 -0.99
N ASP A 24 -2.43 13.92 -2.14
CA ASP A 24 -2.98 14.35 -3.43
C ASP A 24 -2.33 13.54 -4.57
N VAL A 25 -2.88 13.65 -5.77
CA VAL A 25 -2.36 13.00 -6.99
C VAL A 25 -2.27 14.02 -8.11
N ALA A 26 -1.11 14.19 -8.72
CA ALA A 26 -0.92 15.08 -9.86
C ALA A 26 -1.61 14.54 -11.13
N ASP A 27 -2.10 15.42 -11.99
CA ASP A 27 -2.80 15.01 -13.22
C ASP A 27 -1.87 14.26 -14.20
N SER A 28 -0.57 14.58 -14.18
CA SER A 28 0.45 13.84 -14.94
C SER A 28 0.60 12.40 -14.45
N ALA A 29 0.60 12.19 -13.13
CA ALA A 29 0.66 10.84 -12.54
C ALA A 29 -0.59 10.02 -12.90
N ILE A 30 -1.78 10.63 -12.85
CA ILE A 30 -3.03 9.96 -13.27
C ILE A 30 -2.94 9.53 -14.73
N LYS A 31 -2.45 10.41 -15.61
CA LYS A 31 -2.29 10.11 -17.04
C LYS A 31 -1.31 8.97 -17.26
N ASP A 32 -0.20 8.95 -16.53
CA ASP A 32 0.81 7.90 -16.64
C ASP A 32 0.27 6.54 -16.17
N ILE A 33 -0.39 6.51 -15.00
CA ILE A 33 -1.06 5.29 -14.49
C ILE A 33 -2.10 4.77 -15.49
N LYS A 34 -2.93 5.66 -16.05
CA LYS A 34 -3.92 5.28 -17.07
C LYS A 34 -3.30 4.73 -18.35
N SER A 35 -2.01 4.89 -18.61
CA SER A 35 -1.37 4.31 -19.80
C SER A 35 -1.23 2.78 -19.69
N PHE A 36 -1.11 2.24 -18.47
CA PHE A 36 -0.85 0.82 -18.25
C PHE A 36 -1.84 0.13 -17.30
N ALA A 37 -2.49 0.85 -16.38
CA ALA A 37 -3.41 0.27 -15.40
C ALA A 37 -4.80 0.94 -15.40
N GLY A 38 -5.84 0.13 -15.30
CA GLY A 38 -7.23 0.60 -15.13
C GLY A 38 -7.63 0.78 -13.66
N SER A 39 -6.76 0.38 -12.73
CA SER A 39 -7.04 0.42 -11.30
C SER A 39 -5.81 0.88 -10.51
N ILE A 40 -6.05 1.45 -9.34
CA ILE A 40 -5.02 1.90 -8.41
C ILE A 40 -5.33 1.39 -7.00
N ASP A 41 -4.29 0.91 -6.31
CA ASP A 41 -4.32 0.50 -4.91
C ASP A 41 -3.61 1.54 -4.05
N ILE A 42 -4.35 2.16 -3.13
CA ILE A 42 -3.84 3.19 -2.21
C ILE A 42 -3.97 2.73 -0.76
N ARG A 43 -3.11 3.24 0.11
CA ARG A 43 -3.20 2.97 1.55
C ARG A 43 -4.39 3.68 2.18
N LYS A 44 -4.97 3.09 3.23
CA LYS A 44 -6.08 3.69 3.98
C LYS A 44 -5.81 5.11 4.50
N LYS A 45 -4.55 5.42 4.86
CA LYS A 45 -4.16 6.75 5.37
C LYS A 45 -4.14 7.83 4.29
N SER A 46 -4.06 7.42 3.02
CA SER A 46 -4.24 8.33 1.88
C SER A 46 -5.68 8.82 1.74
N VAL A 47 -6.64 8.13 2.35
CA VAL A 47 -8.07 8.48 2.32
C VAL A 47 -8.47 9.19 3.61
N PHE A 48 -8.18 8.54 4.74
CA PHE A 48 -8.37 9.10 6.08
C PHE A 48 -7.01 9.15 6.77
N PRO A 49 -6.29 10.28 6.70
CA PRO A 49 -5.08 10.47 7.49
C PRO A 49 -5.38 10.29 8.98
N ASP A 50 -4.36 9.93 9.74
CA ASP A 50 -4.49 9.82 11.19
C ASP A 50 -3.40 10.60 11.92
N ASP A 51 -3.81 11.18 13.04
CA ASP A 51 -2.94 11.80 14.01
C ASP A 51 -3.19 11.13 15.37
N HIS A 52 -2.22 10.34 15.85
CA HIS A 52 -2.25 9.68 17.16
C HIS A 52 -3.54 8.88 17.44
N GLY A 53 -4.05 8.22 16.42
CA GLY A 53 -5.26 7.40 16.50
C GLY A 53 -6.56 8.15 16.19
N PHE A 54 -6.53 9.48 16.04
CA PHE A 54 -7.69 10.23 15.54
C PHE A 54 -7.68 10.27 14.03
N ALA A 55 -8.82 10.08 13.38
CA ALA A 55 -8.93 10.31 11.95
C ALA A 55 -8.96 11.81 11.69
N GLU A 56 -8.22 12.27 10.70
CA GLU A 56 -8.36 13.61 10.15
C GLU A 56 -9.51 13.65 9.13
N LEU A 57 -9.73 14.82 8.53
CA LEU A 57 -10.66 14.98 7.42
C LEU A 57 -10.25 14.11 6.21
N GLU A 58 -11.24 13.62 5.48
CA GLU A 58 -11.00 12.86 4.26
C GLU A 58 -10.22 13.69 3.23
N THR A 59 -9.31 13.04 2.51
CA THR A 59 -8.62 13.65 1.38
C THR A 59 -9.49 13.64 0.12
N ASN A 60 -9.10 14.41 -0.90
CA ASN A 60 -9.76 14.39 -2.21
C ASN A 60 -9.18 13.33 -3.18
N VAL A 61 -8.24 12.50 -2.73
CA VAL A 61 -7.52 11.52 -3.56
C VAL A 61 -8.49 10.59 -4.30
N VAL A 62 -9.41 9.95 -3.57
CA VAL A 62 -10.35 9.00 -4.16
C VAL A 62 -11.29 9.68 -5.16
N LYS A 63 -11.80 10.88 -4.81
CA LYS A 63 -12.69 11.65 -5.69
C LYS A 63 -11.98 11.99 -7.00
N LYS A 64 -10.71 12.42 -6.94
CA LYS A 64 -9.90 12.78 -8.09
C LYS A 64 -9.60 11.57 -8.99
N LEU A 65 -9.16 10.45 -8.41
CA LEU A 65 -8.88 9.21 -9.13
C LEU A 65 -10.13 8.66 -9.84
N ARG A 66 -11.28 8.61 -9.13
CA ARG A 66 -12.54 8.15 -9.71
C ARG A 66 -13.09 9.08 -10.78
N SER A 67 -12.94 10.40 -10.63
CA SER A 67 -13.30 11.37 -11.68
C SER A 67 -12.49 11.19 -12.97
N SER A 68 -11.33 10.52 -12.86
CA SER A 68 -10.46 10.17 -13.97
C SER A 68 -10.68 8.73 -14.47
N GLU A 69 -11.77 8.08 -14.08
CA GLU A 69 -12.16 6.71 -14.49
C GLU A 69 -11.23 5.59 -14.02
N LEU A 70 -10.39 5.84 -13.00
CA LEU A 70 -9.63 4.78 -12.34
C LEU A 70 -10.46 4.12 -11.25
N ARG A 71 -10.44 2.78 -11.20
CA ARG A 71 -10.98 2.03 -10.07
C ARG A 71 -10.04 2.15 -8.87
N VAL A 72 -10.57 2.48 -7.71
CA VAL A 72 -9.79 2.71 -6.50
C VAL A 72 -9.98 1.57 -5.52
N TYR A 73 -8.88 0.88 -5.23
CA TYR A 73 -8.77 -0.12 -4.17
C TYR A 73 -8.06 0.50 -2.98
N VAL A 74 -8.46 0.09 -1.78
CA VAL A 74 -7.79 0.52 -0.55
C VAL A 74 -7.18 -0.69 0.15
N GLN A 75 -5.87 -0.61 0.40
CA GLN A 75 -5.14 -1.63 1.15
C GLN A 75 -4.96 -1.31 2.65
N THR A 76 -4.55 -2.35 3.39
CA THR A 76 -4.11 -2.28 4.79
C THR A 76 -5.25 -2.05 5.81
N LEU A 77 -6.47 -2.47 5.48
CA LEU A 77 -7.50 -2.61 6.51
C LEU A 77 -7.17 -3.82 7.39
N SER A 78 -6.65 -3.57 8.58
CA SER A 78 -6.44 -4.59 9.61
C SER A 78 -7.70 -4.76 10.45
N SER A 79 -7.87 -5.92 11.11
CA SER A 79 -8.94 -6.15 12.09
C SER A 79 -8.48 -6.04 13.55
N GLU A 80 -7.24 -5.60 13.77
CA GLU A 80 -6.67 -5.47 15.11
C GLU A 80 -6.94 -4.07 15.68
N PHE A 81 -7.51 -4.02 16.89
CA PHE A 81 -8.04 -2.82 17.57
C PHE A 81 -7.09 -1.61 17.58
N PHE A 82 -5.77 -1.84 17.65
CA PHE A 82 -4.77 -0.77 17.70
C PHE A 82 -4.54 -0.05 16.37
N THR A 83 -5.06 -0.60 15.26
CA THR A 83 -4.78 -0.07 13.93
C THR A 83 -5.90 0.82 13.38
N GLN A 84 -7.09 0.82 14.00
CA GLN A 84 -8.23 1.64 13.57
C GLN A 84 -8.25 2.96 14.34
N GLN A 85 -8.69 4.02 13.66
CA GLN A 85 -8.85 5.32 14.28
C GLN A 85 -10.04 5.32 15.27
N TYR A 86 -9.94 6.13 16.32
CA TYR A 86 -10.97 6.31 17.34
C TYR A 86 -12.27 6.82 16.77
N ASP A 87 -12.23 7.64 15.71
CA ASP A 87 -13.43 8.12 15.02
C ASP A 87 -14.28 6.93 14.55
N PHE A 88 -13.66 5.82 14.13
CA PHE A 88 -14.37 4.59 13.73
C PHE A 88 -14.71 3.66 14.90
N PHE A 89 -14.75 4.18 16.14
CA PHE A 89 -14.91 3.43 17.39
C PHE A 89 -13.90 2.28 17.57
N SER A 90 -12.76 2.38 16.87
CA SER A 90 -11.81 1.28 16.73
C SER A 90 -12.46 -0.04 16.26
N ASP A 91 -13.58 0.02 15.53
CA ASP A 91 -14.28 -1.14 14.97
C ASP A 91 -13.99 -1.25 13.45
N PRO A 92 -13.41 -2.38 12.98
CA PRO A 92 -13.06 -2.53 11.57
C PRO A 92 -14.29 -2.58 10.65
N THR A 93 -15.46 -3.01 11.14
CA THR A 93 -16.73 -3.02 10.39
C THR A 93 -17.18 -1.61 10.07
N VAL A 94 -17.07 -0.70 11.05
CA VAL A 94 -17.47 0.71 10.92
C VAL A 94 -16.50 1.47 10.02
N GLN A 95 -15.20 1.15 10.12
CA GLN A 95 -14.21 1.65 9.19
C GLN A 95 -14.51 1.20 7.75
N ILE A 96 -14.71 -0.10 7.52
CA ILE A 96 -15.09 -0.65 6.20
C ILE A 96 -16.36 0.02 5.66
N ASP A 97 -17.37 0.22 6.51
CA ASP A 97 -18.61 0.89 6.15
C ASP A 97 -18.37 2.32 5.63
N SER A 98 -17.50 3.07 6.29
CA SER A 98 -17.13 4.43 5.89
C SER A 98 -16.44 4.44 4.52
N PHE A 99 -15.52 3.51 4.28
CA PHE A 99 -14.86 3.36 2.98
C PHE A 99 -15.86 2.99 1.86
N VAL A 100 -16.80 2.09 2.13
CA VAL A 100 -17.72 1.57 1.10
C VAL A 100 -18.89 2.53 0.84
N ARG A 101 -19.54 3.07 1.88
CA ARG A 101 -20.75 3.89 1.72
C ARG A 101 -20.48 5.38 1.59
N VAL A 102 -19.49 5.90 2.32
CA VAL A 102 -19.17 7.34 2.34
C VAL A 102 -18.19 7.67 1.22
N ILE A 103 -17.02 7.04 1.22
CA ILE A 103 -15.97 7.28 0.22
C ILE A 103 -16.29 6.63 -1.13
N LYS A 104 -17.02 5.51 -1.12
CA LYS A 104 -17.43 4.76 -2.32
C LYS A 104 -16.23 4.28 -3.14
N ILE A 105 -15.33 3.55 -2.48
CA ILE A 105 -14.22 2.83 -3.13
C ILE A 105 -14.73 1.59 -3.89
N ASP A 106 -13.95 1.10 -4.84
CA ASP A 106 -14.32 -0.04 -5.70
C ASP A 106 -13.96 -1.40 -5.07
N GLY A 107 -13.01 -1.42 -4.13
CA GLY A 107 -12.68 -2.64 -3.39
C GLY A 107 -11.68 -2.45 -2.27
N ILE A 108 -11.53 -3.51 -1.48
CA ILE A 108 -10.62 -3.53 -0.32
C ILE A 108 -9.62 -4.66 -0.51
N ILE A 109 -8.35 -4.37 -0.30
CA ILE A 109 -7.25 -5.33 -0.27
C ILE A 109 -6.82 -5.50 1.19
N THR A 110 -6.95 -6.70 1.75
CA THR A 110 -6.73 -6.93 3.18
C THR A 110 -6.25 -8.35 3.45
N ASP A 111 -5.39 -8.47 4.47
CA ASP A 111 -4.97 -9.75 5.05
C ASP A 111 -6.06 -10.36 5.97
N PHE A 112 -7.14 -9.63 6.23
CA PHE A 112 -8.27 -10.03 7.08
C PHE A 112 -9.57 -10.20 6.27
N PRO A 113 -9.61 -11.07 5.23
CA PRO A 113 -10.76 -11.19 4.33
C PRO A 113 -12.03 -11.66 5.04
N ALA A 114 -11.91 -12.35 6.17
CA ALA A 114 -13.06 -12.80 6.96
C ALA A 114 -13.93 -11.62 7.45
N THR A 115 -13.30 -10.51 7.87
CA THR A 115 -13.99 -9.31 8.35
C THR A 115 -14.75 -8.63 7.22
N THR A 116 -14.09 -8.43 6.08
CA THR A 116 -14.72 -7.85 4.87
C THR A 116 -15.83 -8.74 4.33
N ALA A 117 -15.64 -10.07 4.34
CA ALA A 117 -16.68 -11.02 3.95
C ALA A 117 -17.88 -11.00 4.90
N ARG A 118 -17.65 -10.84 6.21
CA ARG A 118 -18.72 -10.66 7.22
C ARG A 118 -19.49 -9.38 6.96
N TYR A 119 -18.80 -8.26 6.74
CA TYR A 119 -19.43 -6.98 6.38
C TYR A 119 -20.30 -7.11 5.12
N ARG A 120 -19.77 -7.71 4.05
CA ARG A 120 -20.50 -7.92 2.79
C ARG A 120 -21.77 -8.76 2.97
N LYS A 121 -21.75 -9.76 3.86
CA LYS A 121 -22.90 -10.62 4.15
C LYS A 121 -23.87 -10.02 5.17
N ASN A 122 -23.49 -8.92 5.83
CA ASN A 122 -24.32 -8.28 6.84
C ASN A 122 -25.54 -7.63 6.19
N LYS A 123 -26.75 -8.13 6.48
CA LYS A 123 -28.00 -7.55 5.97
C LYS A 123 -28.39 -6.23 6.63
N CYS A 124 -27.78 -5.90 7.77
CA CYS A 124 -28.05 -4.71 8.56
C CYS A 124 -27.02 -3.59 8.33
N TYR A 125 -26.20 -3.65 7.28
CA TYR A 125 -25.16 -2.63 7.02
C TYR A 125 -25.74 -1.21 6.90
N SER A 126 -26.96 -1.07 6.39
CA SER A 126 -27.66 0.22 6.30
C SER A 126 -27.99 0.85 7.66
N LYS A 127 -27.97 0.06 8.75
CA LYS A 127 -28.21 0.53 10.12
C LYS A 127 -26.93 0.97 10.84
N ILE A 128 -25.76 0.80 10.22
CA ILE A 128 -24.52 1.33 10.76
C ILE A 128 -24.60 2.85 10.67
N GLU A 129 -24.35 3.53 11.79
CA GLU A 129 -24.34 4.99 11.83
C GLU A 129 -23.18 5.52 10.98
N GLN A 130 -23.44 6.54 10.16
CA GLN A 130 -22.38 7.15 9.36
C GLN A 130 -21.54 8.06 10.24
N ILE A 131 -20.26 7.73 10.31
CA ILE A 131 -19.30 8.49 11.11
C ILE A 131 -18.67 9.59 10.25
N LYS A 132 -18.44 10.72 10.89
CA LYS A 132 -17.70 11.84 10.30
C LYS A 132 -16.26 11.81 10.81
N ALA A 133 -15.32 11.49 9.92
CA ALA A 133 -13.90 11.57 10.23
C ALA A 133 -13.47 13.03 10.53
N GLY A 134 -12.48 13.21 11.41
CA GLY A 134 -11.99 14.53 11.79
C GLY A 134 -12.83 15.24 12.85
N GLU A 135 -13.78 14.55 13.48
CA GLU A 135 -14.62 15.14 14.51
C GLU A 135 -14.01 14.98 15.90
N LEU A 136 -13.50 13.78 16.23
CA LEU A 136 -12.99 13.51 17.57
C LEU A 136 -11.73 14.31 17.91
N ILE A 137 -10.88 14.58 16.92
CA ILE A 137 -9.65 15.36 17.12
C ILE A 137 -9.93 16.78 17.67
N LYS A 138 -11.13 17.33 17.44
CA LYS A 138 -11.53 18.66 17.93
C LYS A 138 -11.78 18.69 19.44
N TYR A 139 -11.99 17.53 20.05
CA TYR A 139 -12.21 17.37 21.48
C TYR A 139 -10.96 16.88 22.21
N ALA A 140 -9.89 16.56 21.49
CA ALA A 140 -8.63 16.18 22.09
C ALA A 140 -7.95 17.39 22.75
N ASP A 141 -7.32 17.17 23.91
CA ASP A 141 -6.53 18.21 24.58
C ASP A 141 -5.26 18.50 23.76
N PRO A 142 -5.11 19.73 23.21
CA PRO A 142 -3.94 20.07 22.42
C PRO A 142 -2.61 19.94 23.18
N ALA A 143 -2.62 19.99 24.50
CA ALA A 143 -1.42 19.80 25.33
C ALA A 143 -0.98 18.34 25.42
N LEU A 144 -1.88 17.39 25.13
CA LEU A 144 -1.60 15.95 25.11
C LEU A 144 -1.34 15.43 23.70
N LEU A 145 -1.66 16.22 22.67
CA LEU A 145 -1.31 15.91 21.30
C LEU A 145 0.18 16.23 21.06
N PRO A 146 0.94 15.29 20.50
CA PRO A 146 2.31 15.55 20.11
C PRO A 146 2.35 16.49 18.88
N PRO A 147 3.54 16.95 18.47
CA PRO A 147 3.65 17.89 17.37
C PRO A 147 3.01 17.38 16.08
N ALA A 148 2.36 18.29 15.36
CA ALA A 148 1.73 17.99 14.08
C ALA A 148 2.70 17.28 13.12
N LYS A 149 2.26 16.18 12.53
CA LYS A 149 3.05 15.40 11.58
C LYS A 149 3.24 16.18 10.28
N ALA A 150 4.36 15.93 9.60
CA ALA A 150 4.56 16.43 8.24
C ALA A 150 3.44 15.89 7.32
N PRO A 151 2.82 16.74 6.49
CA PRO A 151 1.81 16.29 5.55
C PRO A 151 2.34 15.25 4.57
N PHE A 152 1.50 14.30 4.18
CA PHE A 152 1.87 13.29 3.19
C PHE A 152 2.27 13.91 1.83
N PRO A 153 3.18 13.25 1.07
CA PRO A 153 3.55 13.69 -0.27
C PRO A 153 2.36 13.60 -1.25
N SER A 154 2.48 14.28 -2.38
CA SER A 154 1.58 14.11 -3.52
C SER A 154 2.18 13.11 -4.49
N LEU A 155 1.37 12.23 -5.05
CA LEU A 155 1.81 11.29 -6.10
C LEU A 155 2.09 12.06 -7.40
N VAL A 156 3.34 12.04 -7.85
CA VAL A 156 3.78 12.69 -9.09
C VAL A 156 4.27 11.67 -10.12
N GLU A 157 4.47 12.12 -11.36
CA GLU A 157 4.86 11.25 -12.49
C GLU A 157 6.16 10.47 -12.23
N SER A 158 7.14 11.09 -11.56
CA SER A 158 8.39 10.41 -11.18
C SER A 158 8.22 9.26 -10.20
N ASP A 159 7.10 9.21 -9.48
CA ASP A 159 6.79 8.12 -8.54
C ASP A 159 6.13 6.93 -9.24
N VAL A 160 5.64 7.13 -10.46
CA VAL A 160 4.99 6.12 -11.29
C VAL A 160 5.98 5.52 -12.28
N THR A 161 6.81 6.36 -12.91
CA THR A 161 7.80 5.90 -13.88
C THR A 161 9.08 5.41 -13.19
N GLU A 162 9.39 4.12 -13.32
CA GLU A 162 10.68 3.59 -12.85
C GLU A 162 11.81 3.98 -13.82
N PRO A 163 12.93 4.55 -13.34
CA PRO A 163 14.09 4.82 -14.19
C PRO A 163 14.67 3.51 -14.74
N PRO A 164 15.28 3.53 -15.94
CA PRO A 164 15.85 2.33 -16.55
C PRO A 164 16.89 1.71 -15.62
N LEU A 165 16.85 0.38 -15.47
CA LEU A 165 17.82 -0.34 -14.67
C LEU A 165 19.24 -0.02 -15.15
N PRO A 166 20.16 0.30 -14.23
CA PRO A 166 21.54 0.57 -14.62
C PRO A 166 22.13 -0.66 -15.32
N GLU A 167 22.94 -0.42 -16.34
CA GLU A 167 23.50 -1.49 -17.15
C GLU A 167 24.32 -2.47 -16.29
N VAL A 168 23.96 -3.76 -16.37
CA VAL A 168 24.64 -4.82 -15.63
C VAL A 168 26.08 -4.90 -16.15
N ARG A 169 27.03 -4.41 -15.35
CA ARG A 169 28.44 -4.49 -15.68
C ARG A 169 28.88 -5.95 -15.64
N SER A 170 28.97 -6.58 -16.81
CA SER A 170 29.58 -7.90 -16.98
C SER A 170 31.03 -7.83 -16.48
N GLN A 171 31.31 -8.45 -15.34
CA GLN A 171 32.69 -8.63 -14.90
C GLN A 171 33.36 -9.60 -15.90
N PRO A 172 34.42 -9.18 -16.62
CA PRO A 172 35.10 -10.07 -17.56
C PRO A 172 35.73 -11.24 -16.78
N PRO A 173 35.78 -12.45 -17.36
CA PRO A 173 36.42 -13.59 -16.73
C PRO A 173 37.90 -13.27 -16.46
N SER A 174 38.29 -13.38 -15.19
CA SER A 174 39.68 -13.28 -14.77
C SER A 174 40.49 -14.45 -15.37
N LEU A 175 41.45 -14.12 -16.24
CA LEU A 175 42.50 -15.01 -16.75
C LEU A 175 43.85 -14.65 -16.11
N PRO A 176 44.82 -15.59 -16.07
CA PRO A 176 45.61 -15.89 -14.87
C PRO A 176 46.83 -15.00 -14.64
N GLU A 177 47.14 -14.94 -13.35
CA GLU A 177 48.34 -14.51 -12.63
C GLU A 177 49.68 -14.51 -13.40
N VAL A 178 50.40 -13.38 -13.34
CA VAL A 178 51.87 -13.36 -13.27
C VAL A 178 52.29 -12.60 -12.04
N THR A 179 53.09 -13.31 -11.27
CA THR A 179 53.60 -13.09 -9.92
C THR A 179 54.70 -12.05 -9.87
N SER A 180 54.68 -11.19 -8.84
CA SER A 180 55.88 -10.87 -8.05
C SER A 180 55.47 -10.42 -6.65
N GLN A 181 56.26 -10.85 -5.66
CA GLN A 181 55.88 -11.17 -4.28
C GLN A 181 56.40 -10.07 -3.28
N PRO A 182 56.38 -10.24 -1.94
CA PRO A 182 55.51 -9.55 -0.96
C PRO A 182 56.30 -8.66 0.06
N PRO A 183 55.78 -8.19 1.25
CA PRO A 183 55.51 -9.11 2.39
C PRO A 183 54.40 -8.72 3.43
N THR A 184 53.95 -9.77 4.14
CA THR A 184 53.43 -9.85 5.54
C THR A 184 52.04 -9.27 5.88
N SER A 185 50.95 -10.07 5.91
CA SER A 185 50.44 -10.93 7.02
C SER A 185 50.21 -10.17 8.34
N THR A 186 48.99 -10.03 8.86
CA THR A 186 48.22 -11.10 9.53
C THR A 186 46.80 -10.61 9.84
N GLN A 187 45.74 -11.32 9.41
CA GLN A 187 44.39 -11.25 10.01
C GLN A 187 43.72 -12.64 9.96
N PRO A 188 42.89 -12.99 10.97
CA PRO A 188 42.50 -14.36 11.22
C PRO A 188 41.39 -14.86 10.29
N LYS A 189 41.49 -16.16 10.01
CA LYS A 189 40.58 -16.99 9.24
C LYS A 189 39.20 -17.07 9.90
N ALA A 190 38.17 -16.59 9.22
CA ALA A 190 36.78 -16.94 9.53
C ALA A 190 36.23 -17.75 8.35
N GLU A 191 36.10 -19.07 8.56
CA GLU A 191 35.48 -19.99 7.60
C GLU A 191 33.95 -19.80 7.65
N ALA A 192 33.37 -19.23 6.59
CA ALA A 192 31.93 -19.19 6.43
C ALA A 192 31.44 -20.51 5.80
N LYS A 193 30.91 -21.39 6.65
CA LYS A 193 30.25 -22.63 6.25
C LYS A 193 28.88 -22.29 5.69
N ALA A 194 28.62 -22.62 4.42
CA ALA A 194 27.33 -22.43 3.79
C ALA A 194 26.28 -23.32 4.46
N ILE A 195 25.31 -22.70 5.14
CA ILE A 195 24.11 -23.38 5.65
C ILE A 195 23.04 -23.23 4.59
N GLN A 196 22.75 -24.34 3.90
CA GLN A 196 21.63 -24.45 2.97
C GLN A 196 20.33 -24.55 3.78
N GLY A 197 19.73 -23.39 4.06
CA GLY A 197 18.41 -23.28 4.68
C GLY A 197 17.32 -23.35 3.62
N SER A 198 16.54 -24.43 3.62
CA SER A 198 15.31 -24.54 2.83
C SER A 198 14.27 -23.55 3.36
N PHE A 199 14.17 -22.38 2.74
CA PHE A 199 13.05 -21.48 2.97
C PHE A 199 11.84 -21.97 2.16
N ALA A 200 10.93 -22.66 2.84
CA ALA A 200 9.59 -22.91 2.32
C ALA A 200 8.87 -21.57 2.17
N VAL A 201 8.75 -21.08 0.94
CA VAL A 201 7.96 -19.90 0.59
C VAL A 201 6.48 -20.24 0.82
N VAL A 202 5.93 -19.75 1.92
CA VAL A 202 4.48 -19.75 2.16
C VAL A 202 3.88 -18.69 1.25
N ILE A 203 3.27 -19.13 0.15
CA ILE A 203 2.58 -18.25 -0.80
C ILE A 203 1.23 -17.91 -0.17
N THR A 204 1.15 -16.75 0.46
CA THR A 204 -0.12 -16.16 0.92
C THR A 204 -0.91 -15.67 -0.30
N MET A 205 -2.01 -16.37 -0.61
CA MET A 205 -2.95 -15.96 -1.63
C MET A 205 -3.80 -14.79 -1.10
N ALA A 206 -3.46 -13.56 -1.51
CA ALA A 206 -4.35 -12.42 -1.35
C ALA A 206 -5.58 -12.61 -2.27
N VAL A 207 -6.77 -12.69 -1.67
CA VAL A 207 -8.04 -12.83 -2.41
C VAL A 207 -8.65 -11.45 -2.58
N LEU A 208 -8.72 -10.98 -3.83
CA LEU A 208 -9.46 -9.79 -4.23
C LEU A 208 -10.97 -10.03 -4.08
N VAL A 209 -11.63 -9.23 -3.24
CA VAL A 209 -13.10 -9.23 -3.11
C VAL A 209 -13.64 -7.97 -3.74
N SER A 210 -14.19 -8.09 -4.95
CA SER A 210 -14.83 -6.98 -5.67
C SER A 210 -16.28 -6.79 -5.20
N PHE A 211 -16.69 -5.53 -5.00
CA PHE A 211 -18.06 -5.14 -4.68
C PHE A 211 -18.75 -4.63 -5.95
N PHE A 212 -19.64 -5.45 -6.51
CA PHE A 212 -20.64 -4.97 -7.45
C PHE A 212 -21.91 -4.70 -6.63
N ILE A 213 -22.29 -3.43 -6.52
CA ILE A 213 -23.62 -2.98 -6.09
C ILE A 213 -24.46 -2.77 -7.34
#